data_AF-A0A7W1HSH0-F1
#
_entry.id   AF-A0A7W1HSH0-F1
#
_cell.length_a   1.000
_cell.length_b   1.000
_cell.length_c   1.000
_cell.angle_alpha   90.00
_cell.angle_beta   90.00
_cell.angle_gamma   90.00
#
_symmetry.space_group_name_H-M   'P 1'
#
loop_
_entity.id
_entity.type
_entity.pdbx_description
1 polymer ?
#
loop_
_entity_poly.entity_id
_entity_poly.type
_entity_poly.pdbx_seq_one_letter_code
_entity_poly.pdbx_strand_id
1 'polypeptide(L)'
;MSGAGAVVALVLLEWTTGWLAVAAWTQSWAVIRRGHFRITAWATLILGGLAAVAYRSIEVGGIQSRAVLATVVAIALYVAVQYSRTDVPGAVMGAAAGTGGALALIGSAGLIAAWPQPMAALQLLAGAALLGAVSNGMMLGHWYLNQPGLQTWALARLTLLCLVATGASGVVGVLGAGRLTGASTAGAAFGLPGAGDSFGLAFFLVWAVLLGFTGVVVWAARRCVAIRSIQSATGLYYVAILTAGVSEFVVRYLMVNAA
;
A
#
# COMPACT_ATOMS: atom_id res chain seq x y z
N MET A 1 -13.26 -7.69 -12.80
CA MET A 1 -11.95 -8.33 -12.62
C MET A 1 -12.08 -9.41 -11.55
N SER A 2 -11.54 -10.60 -11.78
CA SER A 2 -11.62 -11.75 -10.87
C SER A 2 -10.31 -12.56 -10.89
N GLY A 3 -10.10 -13.42 -9.90
CA GLY A 3 -8.96 -14.35 -9.85
C GLY A 3 -7.62 -13.76 -9.38
N ALA A 4 -6.62 -14.63 -9.27
CA ALA A 4 -5.32 -14.32 -8.66
C ALA A 4 -4.55 -13.19 -9.37
N GLY A 5 -4.63 -13.12 -10.71
CA GLY A 5 -3.99 -12.05 -11.47
C GLY A 5 -4.52 -10.67 -11.11
N ALA A 6 -5.84 -10.55 -10.87
CA ALA A 6 -6.46 -9.29 -10.47
C ALA A 6 -6.02 -8.85 -9.06
N VAL A 7 -5.87 -9.81 -8.13
CA VAL A 7 -5.35 -9.56 -6.78
C VAL A 7 -3.94 -8.98 -6.85
N VAL A 8 -3.04 -9.64 -7.60
CA VAL A 8 -1.65 -9.19 -7.77
C VAL A 8 -1.61 -7.80 -8.42
N ALA A 9 -2.39 -7.57 -9.47
CA ALA A 9 -2.46 -6.28 -10.15
C ALA A 9 -2.90 -5.15 -9.21
N LEU A 10 -3.98 -5.37 -8.43
CA LEU A 10 -4.47 -4.39 -7.46
C LEU A 10 -3.43 -4.08 -6.38
N VAL A 11 -2.88 -5.11 -5.72
CA VAL A 11 -1.92 -4.91 -4.62
C VAL A 11 -0.66 -4.19 -5.11
N LEU A 12 -0.14 -4.54 -6.28
CA LEU A 12 1.03 -3.85 -6.85
C LEU A 12 0.75 -2.37 -7.13
N LEU A 13 -0.43 -2.05 -7.67
CA LEU A 13 -0.82 -0.66 -7.92
C LEU A 13 -1.03 0.12 -6.62
N GLU A 14 -1.67 -0.48 -5.62
CA GLU A 14 -1.87 0.13 -4.30
C GLU A 14 -0.56 0.44 -3.61
N TRP A 15 0.32 -0.56 -3.57
CA TRP A 15 1.60 -0.43 -2.92
C TRP A 15 2.45 0.64 -3.61
N THR A 16 2.48 0.63 -4.95
CA THR A 16 3.18 1.65 -5.73
C THR A 16 2.64 3.04 -5.46
N THR A 17 1.32 3.21 -5.58
CA THR A 17 0.64 4.51 -5.41
C THR A 17 0.84 5.04 -4.00
N GLY A 18 0.62 4.19 -3.00
CA GLY A 18 0.77 4.51 -1.60
C GLY A 18 2.19 4.92 -1.23
N TRP A 19 3.18 4.11 -1.60
CA TRP A 19 4.57 4.36 -1.28
C TRP A 19 5.03 5.69 -1.89
N LEU A 20 4.68 5.95 -3.16
CA LEU A 20 4.99 7.20 -3.84
C LEU A 20 4.29 8.41 -3.20
N ALA A 21 2.97 8.34 -2.99
CA ALA A 21 2.19 9.46 -2.47
C ALA A 21 2.64 9.86 -1.06
N VAL A 22 2.93 8.88 -0.20
CA VAL A 22 3.45 9.13 1.14
C VAL A 22 4.87 9.68 1.10
N ALA A 23 5.73 9.17 0.20
CA ALA A 23 7.08 9.72 0.02
C ALA A 23 7.02 11.20 -0.38
N ALA A 24 6.13 11.54 -1.32
CA ALA A 24 5.88 12.91 -1.75
C ALA A 24 5.36 13.80 -0.61
N TRP A 25 4.44 13.30 0.21
CA TRP A 25 3.92 14.03 1.39
C TRP A 25 4.99 14.31 2.45
N THR A 26 5.98 13.42 2.58
CA THR A 26 7.12 13.59 3.50
C THR A 26 8.35 14.24 2.86
N GLN A 27 8.27 14.64 1.59
CA GLN A 27 9.40 15.17 0.83
C GLN A 27 9.93 16.45 1.49
N SER A 28 11.13 16.38 2.06
CA SER A 28 11.87 17.52 2.60
C SER A 28 13.33 17.18 2.75
N TRP A 29 14.20 17.85 2.00
CA TRP A 29 15.65 17.59 2.05
C TRP A 29 16.35 18.25 3.25
N ALA A 30 15.68 19.18 3.91
CA ALA A 30 16.12 19.76 5.17
C ALA A 30 16.02 18.76 6.34
N VAL A 31 15.14 17.76 6.21
CA VAL A 31 14.80 16.82 7.30
C VAL A 31 15.29 15.41 7.00
N ILE A 32 15.15 14.96 5.75
CA ILE A 32 15.47 13.60 5.31
C ILE A 32 16.45 13.72 4.12
N ARG A 33 17.52 12.93 4.13
CA ARG A 33 18.52 13.00 3.05
C ARG A 33 17.95 12.56 1.70
N ARG A 34 18.45 13.17 0.63
CA ARG A 34 18.09 12.88 -0.77
C ARG A 34 18.18 11.40 -1.14
N GLY A 35 19.13 10.68 -0.56
CA GLY A 35 19.33 9.25 -0.80
C GLY A 35 18.09 8.42 -0.50
N HIS A 36 17.35 8.75 0.55
CA HIS A 36 16.09 8.08 0.89
C HIS A 36 15.08 8.17 -0.25
N PHE A 37 14.81 9.40 -0.73
CA PHE A 37 13.83 9.64 -1.78
C PHE A 37 14.25 9.06 -3.13
N ARG A 38 15.55 9.01 -3.44
CA ARG A 38 16.05 8.35 -4.65
C ARG A 38 15.79 6.85 -4.63
N ILE A 39 16.12 6.17 -3.52
CA ILE A 39 15.85 4.72 -3.40
C ILE A 39 14.35 4.46 -3.44
N THR A 40 13.54 5.25 -2.73
CA THR A 40 12.08 5.13 -2.77
C THR A 40 11.53 5.36 -4.18
N ALA A 41 12.06 6.32 -4.94
CA ALA A 41 11.65 6.57 -6.33
C ALA A 41 11.98 5.38 -7.25
N TRP A 42 13.16 4.79 -7.13
CA TRP A 42 13.52 3.59 -7.89
C TRP A 42 12.69 2.37 -7.51
N ALA A 43 12.47 2.14 -6.21
CA ALA A 43 11.65 1.03 -5.73
C ALA A 43 10.20 1.14 -6.24
N THR A 44 9.62 2.34 -6.18
CA THR A 44 8.27 2.60 -6.72
C THR A 44 8.21 2.49 -8.24
N LEU A 45 9.27 2.85 -8.97
CA LEU A 45 9.33 2.65 -10.42
C LEU A 45 9.31 1.16 -10.79
N ILE A 46 10.11 0.34 -10.09
CA ILE A 46 10.15 -1.11 -10.32
C ILE A 46 8.78 -1.72 -10.01
N LEU A 47 8.21 -1.39 -8.84
CA LEU A 47 6.92 -1.91 -8.41
C LEU A 47 5.78 -1.47 -9.35
N GLY A 48 5.81 -0.22 -9.82
CA GLY A 48 4.88 0.30 -10.80
C GLY A 48 5.00 -0.38 -12.16
N GLY A 49 6.22 -0.67 -12.60
CA GLY A 49 6.48 -1.48 -13.80
C GLY A 49 5.84 -2.87 -13.69
N LEU A 50 6.01 -3.54 -12.54
CA LEU A 50 5.36 -4.82 -12.26
C LEU A 50 3.82 -4.69 -12.24
N ALA A 51 3.29 -3.61 -11.67
CA ALA A 51 1.85 -3.33 -11.71
C ALA A 51 1.36 -3.20 -13.16
N ALA A 52 2.06 -2.47 -14.02
CA ALA A 52 1.69 -2.32 -15.43
C ALA A 52 1.71 -3.65 -16.20
N VAL A 53 2.69 -4.52 -15.92
CA VAL A 53 2.75 -5.88 -16.49
C VAL A 53 1.55 -6.71 -16.00
N ALA A 54 1.26 -6.68 -14.70
CA ALA A 54 0.15 -7.42 -14.11
C ALA A 54 -1.21 -6.97 -14.68
N TYR A 55 -1.42 -5.66 -14.88
CA TYR A 55 -2.65 -5.14 -15.52
C TYR A 55 -2.79 -5.55 -16.99
N ARG A 56 -1.67 -5.65 -17.73
CA ARG A 56 -1.68 -6.17 -19.10
C ARG A 56 -2.02 -7.66 -19.14
N SER A 57 -1.57 -8.45 -18.17
CA SER A 57 -1.82 -9.90 -18.18
C SER A 57 -3.26 -10.30 -17.86
N ILE A 58 -4.06 -9.41 -17.25
CA ILE A 58 -5.46 -9.67 -16.91
C ILE A 58 -6.46 -9.07 -17.91
N GLU A 59 -5.98 -8.61 -19.07
CA GLU A 59 -6.78 -8.09 -20.19
C GLU A 59 -7.86 -7.08 -19.78
N VAL A 60 -7.58 -6.27 -18.77
CA VAL A 60 -8.50 -5.24 -18.29
C VAL A 60 -8.65 -4.14 -19.35
N GLY A 61 -9.87 -3.60 -19.46
CA GLY A 61 -10.26 -2.59 -20.45
C GLY A 61 -9.21 -1.51 -20.68
N GLY A 62 -9.01 -1.15 -21.96
CA GLY A 62 -7.84 -0.39 -22.41
C GLY A 62 -7.64 0.97 -21.74
N ILE A 63 -8.68 1.59 -21.15
CA ILE A 63 -8.55 2.84 -20.39
C ILE A 63 -7.76 2.62 -19.10
N GLN A 64 -8.06 1.54 -18.36
CA GLN A 64 -7.43 1.27 -17.07
C GLN A 64 -5.95 0.93 -17.23
N SER A 65 -5.63 0.07 -18.21
CA SER A 65 -4.24 -0.28 -18.53
C SER A 65 -3.42 0.96 -18.95
N ARG A 66 -4.05 1.92 -19.66
CA ARG A 66 -3.43 3.21 -19.99
C ARG A 66 -3.25 4.10 -18.77
N ALA A 67 -4.20 4.13 -17.82
CA ALA A 67 -4.08 4.90 -16.58
C ALA A 67 -2.92 4.38 -15.69
N VAL A 68 -2.77 3.06 -15.59
CA VAL A 68 -1.65 2.44 -14.87
C VAL A 68 -0.32 2.77 -15.56
N LEU A 69 -0.25 2.66 -16.89
CA LEU A 69 0.95 3.03 -17.64
C LEU A 69 1.30 4.52 -17.48
N ALA A 70 0.32 5.41 -17.52
CA ALA A 70 0.51 6.84 -17.29
C ALA A 70 1.07 7.11 -15.87
N THR A 71 0.62 6.35 -14.87
CA THR A 71 1.17 6.40 -13.51
C THR A 71 2.65 5.99 -13.49
N VAL A 72 3.02 4.92 -14.21
CA VAL A 72 4.43 4.49 -14.32
C VAL A 72 5.30 5.56 -15.00
N VAL A 73 4.81 6.19 -16.06
CA VAL A 73 5.51 7.30 -16.72
C VAL A 73 5.70 8.47 -15.76
N ALA A 74 4.66 8.82 -14.99
CA ALA A 74 4.75 9.87 -13.98
C ALA A 74 5.76 9.52 -12.86
N ILE A 75 5.89 8.24 -12.49
CA ILE A 75 6.91 7.77 -11.55
C ILE A 75 8.31 7.87 -12.15
N ALA A 76 8.49 7.57 -13.44
CA ALA A 76 9.79 7.74 -14.11
C ALA A 76 10.21 9.22 -14.13
N LEU A 77 9.26 10.14 -14.33
CA LEU A 77 9.50 11.58 -14.18
C LEU A 77 9.83 11.94 -12.73
N TYR A 78 9.14 11.35 -11.75
CA TYR A 78 9.45 11.51 -10.33
C TYR A 78 10.89 11.08 -10.01
N VAL A 79 11.36 9.95 -10.55
CA VAL A 79 12.76 9.50 -10.43
C VAL A 79 13.70 10.56 -11.00
N ALA A 80 13.45 11.07 -12.21
CA ALA A 80 14.31 12.07 -12.84
C ALA A 80 14.44 13.34 -11.98
N VAL A 81 13.33 13.84 -11.42
CA VAL A 81 13.36 15.07 -10.61
C VAL A 81 14.02 14.88 -9.23
N GLN A 82 14.21 13.65 -8.72
CA GLN A 82 15.00 13.40 -7.50
C GLN A 82 16.50 13.73 -7.67
N TYR A 83 16.94 13.97 -8.90
CA TYR A 83 18.30 14.41 -9.21
C TYR A 83 18.41 15.92 -9.45
N SER A 84 17.31 16.66 -9.28
CA SER A 84 17.32 18.12 -9.31
C SER A 84 18.05 18.73 -8.10
N ARG A 85 18.26 20.06 -8.13
CA ARG A 85 19.01 20.77 -7.08
C ARG A 85 18.17 21.09 -5.84
N THR A 86 16.84 21.06 -5.94
CA THR A 86 15.86 21.37 -4.89
C THR A 86 14.85 20.24 -4.71
N ASP A 87 14.16 20.18 -3.57
CA ASP A 87 13.14 19.15 -3.28
C ASP A 87 11.76 19.44 -3.89
N VAL A 88 11.48 20.71 -4.23
CA VAL A 88 10.19 21.16 -4.78
C VAL A 88 9.76 20.37 -6.02
N PRO A 89 10.58 20.17 -7.07
CA PRO A 89 10.19 19.36 -8.23
C PRO A 89 9.83 17.93 -7.84
N GLY A 90 10.57 17.35 -6.88
CA GLY A 90 10.27 16.03 -6.33
C GLY A 90 8.92 16.00 -5.63
N ALA A 91 8.63 16.98 -4.78
CA ALA A 91 7.35 17.06 -4.06
C ALA A 91 6.16 17.20 -5.04
N VAL A 92 6.28 18.12 -6.01
CA VAL A 92 5.24 18.39 -7.01
C VAL A 92 5.01 17.16 -7.90
N MET A 93 6.07 16.60 -8.48
CA MET A 93 5.94 15.44 -9.36
C MET A 93 5.46 14.20 -8.60
N GLY A 94 5.92 14.01 -7.36
CA GLY A 94 5.48 12.91 -6.51
C GLY A 94 4.00 13.03 -6.15
N ALA A 95 3.52 14.24 -5.82
CA ALA A 95 2.11 14.48 -5.54
C ALA A 95 1.23 14.28 -6.79
N ALA A 96 1.67 14.77 -7.95
CA ALA A 96 0.94 14.58 -9.21
C ALA A 96 0.89 13.10 -9.61
N ALA A 97 2.01 12.38 -9.52
CA ALA A 97 2.06 10.94 -9.80
C ALA A 97 1.24 10.12 -8.79
N GLY A 98 1.29 10.47 -7.49
CA GLY A 98 0.46 9.86 -6.45
C GLY A 98 -1.03 10.09 -6.68
N THR A 99 -1.41 11.29 -7.13
CA THR A 99 -2.80 11.61 -7.52
C THR A 99 -3.24 10.79 -8.73
N GLY A 100 -2.39 10.68 -9.76
CA GLY A 100 -2.65 9.83 -10.93
C GLY A 100 -2.84 8.35 -10.55
N GLY A 101 -1.99 7.82 -9.66
CA GLY A 101 -2.14 6.46 -9.13
C GLY A 101 -3.43 6.28 -8.32
N ALA A 102 -3.81 7.27 -7.50
CA ALA A 102 -5.06 7.23 -6.74
C ALA A 102 -6.29 7.23 -7.67
N LEU A 103 -6.27 8.02 -8.75
CA LEU A 103 -7.30 8.00 -9.79
C LEU A 103 -7.34 6.65 -10.51
N ALA A 104 -6.19 6.04 -10.78
CA ALA A 104 -6.13 4.70 -11.35
C ALA A 104 -6.73 3.65 -10.38
N LEU A 105 -6.48 3.74 -9.07
CA LEU A 105 -7.13 2.89 -8.07
C LEU A 105 -8.65 3.08 -8.04
N ILE A 106 -9.14 4.32 -8.10
CA ILE A 106 -10.58 4.62 -8.16
C ILE A 106 -11.21 4.03 -9.45
N GLY A 107 -10.50 4.09 -10.58
CA GLY A 107 -10.91 3.42 -11.82
C GLY A 107 -10.98 1.90 -11.66
N SER A 108 -9.96 1.30 -11.03
CA SER A 108 -9.92 -0.14 -10.75
C SER A 108 -11.03 -0.60 -9.80
N ALA A 109 -11.43 0.24 -8.84
CA ALA A 109 -12.54 -0.05 -7.95
C ALA A 109 -13.85 -0.33 -8.70
N GLY A 110 -14.10 0.38 -9.80
CA GLY A 110 -15.28 0.18 -10.64
C GLY A 110 -15.28 -1.15 -11.42
N LEU A 111 -14.17 -1.88 -11.41
CA LEU A 111 -14.04 -3.17 -12.09
C LEU A 111 -14.24 -4.36 -11.13
N ILE A 112 -14.40 -4.12 -9.83
CA ILE A 112 -14.64 -5.16 -8.82
C ILE A 112 -16.15 -5.38 -8.72
N ALA A 113 -16.66 -6.41 -9.42
CA ALA A 113 -18.09 -6.55 -9.74
C ALA A 113 -19.00 -6.61 -8.50
N ALA A 114 -18.61 -7.30 -7.43
CA ALA A 114 -19.43 -7.49 -6.23
C ALA A 114 -19.44 -6.28 -5.27
N TRP A 115 -18.77 -5.18 -5.63
CA TRP A 115 -18.56 -4.04 -4.75
C TRP A 115 -19.14 -2.74 -5.31
N PRO A 116 -19.87 -1.95 -4.49
CA PRO A 116 -20.14 -0.57 -4.81
C PRO A 116 -18.82 0.19 -5.00
N GLN A 117 -18.67 0.88 -6.14
CA GLN A 117 -17.44 1.57 -6.50
C GLN A 117 -16.89 2.49 -5.39
N PRO A 118 -17.70 3.29 -4.66
CA PRO A 118 -17.17 4.13 -3.58
C PRO A 118 -16.55 3.31 -2.44
N MET A 119 -17.16 2.19 -2.08
CA MET A 119 -16.68 1.34 -0.99
C MET A 119 -15.40 0.59 -1.40
N ALA A 120 -15.35 0.06 -2.62
CA ALA A 120 -14.12 -0.50 -3.17
C ALA A 120 -13.01 0.55 -3.24
N ALA A 121 -13.29 1.74 -3.76
CA ALA A 121 -12.31 2.82 -3.86
C ALA A 121 -11.76 3.23 -2.49
N LEU A 122 -12.62 3.37 -1.47
CA LEU A 122 -12.20 3.65 -0.11
C LEU A 122 -11.29 2.55 0.45
N GLN A 123 -11.62 1.29 0.21
CA GLN A 123 -10.79 0.16 0.65
C GLN A 123 -9.43 0.18 -0.06
N LEU A 124 -9.41 0.41 -1.39
CA LEU A 124 -8.18 0.48 -2.17
C LEU A 124 -7.27 1.63 -1.74
N LEU A 125 -7.85 2.82 -1.52
CA LEU A 125 -7.12 4.00 -1.05
C LEU A 125 -6.62 3.85 0.38
N ALA A 126 -7.40 3.21 1.27
CA ALA A 126 -6.96 2.91 2.63
C ALA A 126 -5.78 1.93 2.64
N GLY A 127 -5.82 0.89 1.79
CA GLY A 127 -4.70 -0.04 1.62
C GLY A 127 -3.46 0.63 1.03
N ALA A 128 -3.63 1.51 0.03
CA ALA A 128 -2.54 2.32 -0.50
C ALA A 128 -1.92 3.21 0.60
N ALA A 129 -2.74 3.91 1.38
CA ALA A 129 -2.24 4.71 2.51
C ALA A 129 -1.50 3.86 3.55
N LEU A 130 -2.00 2.66 3.86
CA LEU A 130 -1.38 1.73 4.81
C LEU A 130 -0.02 1.24 4.31
N LEU A 131 0.02 0.63 3.12
CA LEU A 131 1.24 0.13 2.49
C LEU A 131 2.26 1.25 2.28
N GLY A 132 1.79 2.43 1.90
CA GLY A 132 2.63 3.62 1.76
C GLY A 132 3.25 4.06 3.07
N ALA A 133 2.44 4.18 4.13
CA ALA A 133 2.91 4.60 5.45
C ALA A 133 3.88 3.58 6.07
N VAL A 134 3.59 2.29 5.96
CA VAL A 134 4.44 1.25 6.52
C VAL A 134 5.74 1.08 5.74
N SER A 135 5.72 1.19 4.40
CA SER A 135 6.92 1.12 3.57
C SER A 135 7.85 2.32 3.81
N ASN A 136 7.30 3.53 3.82
CA ASN A 136 8.08 4.72 4.11
C ASN A 136 8.59 4.73 5.56
N GLY A 137 7.77 4.28 6.53
CA GLY A 137 8.18 4.16 7.92
C GLY A 137 9.34 3.18 8.11
N MET A 138 9.26 2.00 7.49
CA MET A 138 10.33 1.00 7.48
C MET A 138 11.61 1.55 6.83
N MET A 139 11.50 2.09 5.61
CA MET A 139 12.64 2.62 4.88
C MET A 139 13.30 3.76 5.65
N LEU A 140 12.51 4.71 6.15
CA LEU A 140 13.03 5.82 6.94
C LEU A 140 13.69 5.30 8.23
N GLY A 141 13.06 4.35 8.94
CA GLY A 141 13.63 3.69 10.11
C GLY A 141 15.01 3.08 9.85
N HIS A 142 15.21 2.47 8.67
CA HIS A 142 16.53 1.96 8.26
C HIS A 142 17.56 3.10 8.09
N TRP A 143 17.16 4.24 7.52
CA TRP A 143 18.05 5.41 7.42
C TRP A 143 18.44 5.98 8.79
N TYR A 144 17.55 5.94 9.79
CA TYR A 144 17.89 6.34 11.15
C TYR A 144 19.00 5.49 11.79
N LEU A 145 19.09 4.21 11.43
CA LEU A 145 20.16 3.33 11.92
C LEU A 145 21.53 3.70 11.33
N ASN A 146 21.55 4.09 10.06
CA ASN A 146 22.79 4.42 9.35
C ASN A 146 23.18 5.90 9.47
N GLN A 147 22.26 6.77 9.91
CA GLN A 147 22.46 8.21 10.00
C GLN A 147 21.87 8.77 11.29
N PRO A 148 22.66 8.82 12.37
CA PRO A 148 22.26 9.48 13.61
C PRO A 148 21.94 10.96 13.37
N GLY A 149 20.96 11.50 14.09
CA GLY A 149 20.63 12.94 14.08
C GLY A 149 19.44 13.35 13.20
N LEU A 150 18.76 12.41 12.54
CA LEU A 150 17.49 12.69 11.87
C LEU A 150 16.40 13.09 12.87
N GLN A 151 15.50 13.97 12.44
CA GLN A 151 14.48 14.55 13.29
C GLN A 151 13.33 13.58 13.57
N THR A 152 13.28 13.04 14.80
CA THR A 152 12.33 11.99 15.24
C THR A 152 10.85 12.24 14.89
N TRP A 153 10.41 13.49 14.77
CA TRP A 153 9.05 13.85 14.39
C TRP A 153 8.68 13.37 12.98
N ALA A 154 9.65 13.22 12.06
CA ALA A 154 9.41 12.74 10.71
C ALA A 154 8.90 11.28 10.74
N LEU A 155 9.52 10.44 11.57
CA LEU A 155 9.06 9.07 11.78
C LEU A 155 7.72 9.06 12.54
N ALA A 156 7.55 9.93 13.55
CA ALA A 156 6.29 10.04 14.29
C ALA A 156 5.07 10.35 13.40
N ARG A 157 5.24 11.21 12.39
CA ARG A 157 4.20 11.53 11.40
C ARG A 157 3.81 10.30 10.56
N LEU A 158 4.80 9.52 10.12
CA LEU A 158 4.56 8.27 9.39
C LEU A 158 3.87 7.23 10.28
N THR A 159 4.21 7.16 11.57
CA THR A 159 3.56 6.25 12.51
C THR A 159 2.10 6.63 12.75
N LEU A 160 1.82 7.92 12.88
CA LEU A 160 0.44 8.39 12.97
C LEU A 160 -0.36 8.07 11.70
N LEU A 161 0.19 8.35 10.52
CA LEU A 161 -0.45 8.02 9.25
C LEU A 161 -0.72 6.51 9.15
N CYS A 162 0.23 5.67 9.54
CA CYS A 162 0.09 4.22 9.51
C CYS A 162 -1.04 3.73 10.44
N LEU A 163 -1.17 4.30 11.65
CA LEU A 163 -2.30 3.99 12.55
C LEU A 163 -3.65 4.41 11.94
N VAL A 164 -3.73 5.62 11.38
CA VAL A 164 -4.96 6.12 10.75
C VAL A 164 -5.33 5.26 9.55
N ALA A 165 -4.36 4.90 8.70
CA ALA A 165 -4.60 4.05 7.54
C ALA A 165 -4.99 2.62 7.93
N THR A 166 -4.40 2.06 8.98
CA THR A 166 -4.80 0.76 9.55
C THR A 166 -6.25 0.81 10.02
N GLY A 167 -6.63 1.87 10.76
CA GLY A 167 -8.00 2.09 11.20
C GLY A 167 -8.97 2.26 10.03
N ALA A 168 -8.58 3.01 8.99
CA ALA A 168 -9.40 3.20 7.80
C ALA A 168 -9.63 1.89 7.02
N SER A 169 -8.57 1.09 6.79
CA SER A 169 -8.70 -0.25 6.16
C SER A 169 -9.59 -1.17 6.99
N GLY A 170 -9.47 -1.10 8.32
CA GLY A 170 -10.28 -1.90 9.25
C GLY A 170 -11.76 -1.50 9.22
N VAL A 171 -12.06 -0.20 9.28
CA VAL A 171 -13.43 0.31 9.24
C VAL A 171 -14.10 -0.07 7.92
N VAL A 172 -13.46 0.20 6.79
CA VAL A 172 -14.05 -0.08 5.47
C VAL A 172 -14.21 -1.59 5.26
N GLY A 173 -13.23 -2.40 5.66
CA GLY A 173 -13.32 -3.85 5.59
C GLY A 173 -14.43 -4.43 6.49
N VAL A 174 -14.61 -3.92 7.71
CA VAL A 174 -15.70 -4.33 8.59
C VAL A 174 -17.07 -3.92 8.04
N LEU A 175 -17.20 -2.72 7.46
CA LEU A 175 -18.43 -2.31 6.77
C LEU A 175 -18.74 -3.22 5.56
N GLY A 176 -17.70 -3.74 4.89
CA GLY A 176 -17.78 -4.72 3.82
C GLY A 176 -17.87 -6.18 4.28
N ALA A 177 -17.96 -6.47 5.59
CA ALA A 177 -17.79 -7.82 6.13
C ALA A 177 -18.71 -8.86 5.48
N GLY A 178 -19.99 -8.54 5.26
CA GLY A 178 -20.93 -9.47 4.62
C GLY A 178 -20.52 -9.92 3.21
N ARG A 179 -19.82 -9.06 2.46
CA ARG A 179 -19.27 -9.42 1.13
C ARG A 179 -17.97 -10.19 1.24
N LEU A 180 -17.12 -9.79 2.18
CA LEU A 180 -15.82 -10.43 2.40
C LEU A 180 -15.96 -11.85 2.93
N THR A 181 -16.89 -12.10 3.87
CA THR A 181 -17.12 -13.44 4.43
C THR A 181 -17.83 -14.37 3.47
N GLY A 182 -18.62 -13.83 2.53
CA GLY A 182 -19.29 -14.56 1.45
C GLY A 182 -18.42 -14.79 0.21
N ALA A 183 -17.16 -14.35 0.21
CA ALA A 183 -16.29 -14.53 -0.94
C ALA A 183 -15.98 -16.02 -1.19
N SER A 184 -16.00 -16.40 -2.47
CA SER A 184 -15.59 -17.73 -2.89
C SER A 184 -14.09 -17.88 -2.65
N THR A 185 -13.73 -18.96 -1.98
CA THR A 185 -12.32 -19.33 -1.74
C THR A 185 -11.92 -20.56 -2.55
N ALA A 186 -12.64 -20.82 -3.65
CA ALA A 186 -12.38 -21.95 -4.53
C ALA A 186 -10.93 -21.94 -5.02
N GLY A 187 -10.24 -23.08 -4.83
CA GLY A 187 -8.83 -23.25 -5.17
C GLY A 187 -7.83 -22.67 -4.17
N ALA A 188 -8.27 -22.11 -3.03
CA ALA A 188 -7.39 -21.59 -1.98
C ALA A 188 -6.50 -22.68 -1.35
N ALA A 189 -6.96 -23.93 -1.31
CA ALA A 189 -6.18 -25.07 -0.83
C ALA A 189 -5.51 -25.81 -2.00
N PHE A 190 -4.36 -25.31 -2.45
CA PHE A 190 -3.51 -25.94 -3.48
C PHE A 190 -4.19 -26.18 -4.84
N GLY A 191 -5.22 -25.40 -5.19
CA GLY A 191 -5.91 -25.52 -6.48
C GLY A 191 -6.75 -26.79 -6.65
N LEU A 192 -7.00 -27.53 -5.57
CA LEU A 192 -7.84 -28.73 -5.59
C LEU A 192 -9.33 -28.32 -5.67
N PRO A 193 -10.09 -28.77 -6.68
CA PRO A 193 -11.54 -28.51 -6.76
C PRO A 193 -12.26 -29.03 -5.50
N GLY A 194 -13.12 -28.22 -4.87
CA GLY A 194 -13.80 -28.57 -3.63
C GLY A 194 -13.00 -28.29 -2.35
N ALA A 195 -11.68 -28.12 -2.46
CA ALA A 195 -10.82 -27.86 -1.31
C ALA A 195 -10.81 -26.37 -0.98
N GLY A 196 -11.60 -26.03 0.05
CA GLY A 196 -11.66 -24.70 0.60
C GLY A 196 -12.62 -23.76 -0.08
N ASP A 197 -13.71 -24.27 -0.66
CA ASP A 197 -14.74 -23.46 -1.33
C ASP A 197 -15.54 -22.53 -0.38
N SER A 198 -15.43 -22.72 0.94
CA SER A 198 -16.21 -21.99 1.95
C SER A 198 -15.38 -21.50 3.14
N PHE A 199 -14.17 -21.00 2.88
CA PHE A 199 -13.28 -20.40 3.89
C PHE A 199 -13.33 -18.87 3.93
N GLY A 200 -14.30 -18.22 3.25
CA GLY A 200 -14.43 -16.76 3.26
C GLY A 200 -14.44 -16.15 4.67
N LEU A 201 -15.18 -16.73 5.62
CA LEU A 201 -15.14 -16.32 7.02
C LEU A 201 -13.76 -16.49 7.66
N ALA A 202 -13.09 -17.63 7.44
CA ALA A 202 -11.77 -17.88 8.02
C ALA A 202 -10.73 -16.90 7.47
N PHE A 203 -10.72 -16.63 6.17
CA PHE A 203 -9.84 -15.65 5.55
C PHE A 203 -10.14 -14.23 6.02
N PHE A 204 -11.42 -13.89 6.22
CA PHE A 204 -11.81 -12.62 6.83
C PHE A 204 -11.26 -12.48 8.26
N LEU A 205 -11.34 -13.53 9.08
CA LEU A 205 -10.77 -13.52 10.43
C LEU A 205 -9.24 -13.43 10.39
N VAL A 206 -8.58 -14.13 9.47
CA VAL A 206 -7.12 -14.02 9.26
C VAL A 206 -6.74 -12.58 8.89
N TRP A 207 -7.47 -11.96 7.96
CA TRP A 207 -7.29 -10.55 7.63
C TRP A 207 -7.47 -9.65 8.85
N ALA A 208 -8.55 -9.82 9.61
CA ALA A 208 -8.84 -9.00 10.79
C ALA A 208 -7.75 -9.13 11.86
N VAL A 209 -7.24 -10.35 12.10
CA VAL A 209 -6.13 -10.61 13.03
C VAL A 209 -4.83 -9.98 12.53
N LEU A 210 -4.49 -10.14 11.26
CA LEU A 210 -3.27 -9.55 10.68
C LEU A 210 -3.31 -8.03 10.75
N LEU A 211 -4.42 -7.41 10.35
CA LEU A 211 -4.60 -5.96 10.39
C LEU A 211 -4.60 -5.42 11.83
N GLY A 212 -5.28 -6.11 12.75
CA GLY A 212 -5.28 -5.77 14.17
C GLY A 212 -3.87 -5.85 14.76
N PHE A 213 -3.12 -6.90 14.42
CA PHE A 213 -1.73 -7.06 14.84
C PHE A 213 -0.81 -5.98 14.24
N THR A 214 -0.98 -5.62 12.96
CA THR A 214 -0.31 -4.44 12.37
C THR A 214 -0.59 -3.18 13.19
N GLY A 215 -1.85 -2.94 13.56
CA GLY A 215 -2.23 -1.79 14.39
C GLY A 215 -1.52 -1.77 15.75
N VAL A 216 -1.45 -2.92 16.43
CA VAL A 216 -0.75 -3.07 17.72
C VAL A 216 0.75 -2.82 17.56
N VAL A 217 1.38 -3.39 16.53
CA VAL A 217 2.82 -3.24 16.27
C VAL A 217 3.16 -1.78 15.93
N VAL A 218 2.35 -1.11 15.11
CA VAL A 218 2.55 0.31 14.77
C VAL A 218 2.29 1.20 15.98
N TRP A 219 1.32 0.86 16.83
CA TRP A 219 1.10 1.56 18.10
C TRP A 219 2.31 1.42 19.03
N ALA A 220 2.88 0.22 19.14
CA ALA A 220 4.11 -0.01 19.89
C ALA A 220 5.28 0.77 19.28
N ALA A 221 5.40 0.82 17.95
CA ALA A 221 6.41 1.64 17.27
C ALA A 221 6.27 3.12 17.62
N ARG A 222 5.03 3.62 17.73
CA ARG A 222 4.77 5.00 18.17
C ARG A 222 5.29 5.27 19.58
N ARG A 223 5.13 4.31 20.50
CA ARG A 223 5.68 4.39 21.86
C ARG A 223 7.20 4.45 21.84
N CYS A 224 7.84 3.59 21.03
CA CYS A 224 9.29 3.59 20.85
C CYS A 224 9.80 4.94 20.28
N VAL A 225 9.11 5.51 19.29
CA VAL A 225 9.44 6.84 18.74
C VAL A 225 9.32 7.93 19.81
N ALA A 226 8.29 7.89 20.66
CA ALA A 226 8.06 8.89 21.71
C ALA A 226 9.19 8.91 22.76
N ILE A 227 9.75 7.75 23.11
CA ILE A 227 10.90 7.64 24.02
C ILE A 227 12.26 7.66 23.29
N ARG A 228 12.26 8.01 21.99
CA ARG A 228 13.46 8.08 21.12
C ARG A 228 14.22 6.75 20.96
N SER A 229 13.55 5.62 21.18
CA SER A 229 14.07 4.27 20.91
C SER A 229 13.89 3.90 19.44
N ILE A 230 14.65 4.55 18.56
CA ILE A 230 14.45 4.44 17.11
C ILE A 230 14.82 3.05 16.58
N GLN A 231 15.86 2.40 17.12
CA GLN A 231 16.22 1.04 16.69
C GLN A 231 15.09 0.03 16.93
N SER A 232 14.42 0.11 18.08
CA SER A 232 13.25 -0.72 18.37
C SER A 232 12.07 -0.36 17.46
N ALA A 233 11.81 0.93 17.24
CA ALA A 233 10.77 1.37 16.32
C ALA A 233 10.98 0.83 14.90
N THR A 234 12.21 0.86 14.39
CA THR A 234 12.56 0.29 13.08
C THR A 234 12.32 -1.23 13.04
N GLY A 235 12.71 -1.96 14.09
CA GLY A 235 12.41 -3.39 14.24
C GLY A 235 10.91 -3.70 14.11
N LEU A 236 10.08 -2.90 14.77
CA LEU A 236 8.62 -3.04 14.71
C LEU A 236 8.08 -2.72 13.30
N TYR A 237 8.66 -1.76 12.58
CA TYR A 237 8.27 -1.49 11.20
C TYR A 237 8.57 -2.65 10.23
N TYR A 238 9.64 -3.43 10.46
CA TYR A 238 9.89 -4.64 9.68
C TYR A 238 8.79 -5.71 9.89
N VAL A 239 8.26 -5.83 11.11
CA VAL A 239 7.11 -6.70 11.39
C VAL A 239 5.83 -6.12 10.79
N ALA A 240 5.64 -4.80 10.89
CA ALA A 240 4.46 -4.12 10.37
C ALA A 240 4.35 -4.26 8.85
N ILE A 241 5.44 -4.13 8.07
CA ILE A 241 5.36 -4.26 6.60
C ILE A 241 4.94 -5.66 6.17
N LEU A 242 5.40 -6.71 6.87
CA LEU A 242 5.05 -8.09 6.55
C LEU A 242 3.56 -8.34 6.84
N THR A 243 3.11 -7.92 8.01
CA THR A 243 1.73 -8.14 8.46
C THR A 243 0.71 -7.31 7.67
N ALA A 244 1.03 -6.03 7.41
CA ALA A 244 0.23 -5.16 6.56
C ALA A 244 0.19 -5.67 5.12
N GLY A 245 1.35 -6.07 4.57
CA GLY A 245 1.44 -6.63 3.22
C GLY A 245 0.55 -7.84 3.04
N VAL A 246 0.70 -8.85 3.91
CA VAL A 246 -0.13 -10.06 3.86
C VAL A 246 -1.61 -9.74 4.10
N SER A 247 -1.92 -8.86 5.06
CA SER A 247 -3.29 -8.39 5.30
C SER A 247 -3.92 -7.84 4.02
N GLU A 248 -3.27 -6.88 3.36
CA GLU A 248 -3.81 -6.26 2.14
C GLU A 248 -3.96 -7.26 0.99
N PHE A 249 -3.04 -8.22 0.84
CA PHE A 249 -3.22 -9.34 -0.10
C PHE A 249 -4.48 -10.16 0.20
N VAL A 250 -4.71 -10.52 1.46
CA VAL A 250 -5.89 -11.31 1.86
C VAL A 250 -7.19 -10.56 1.59
N VAL A 251 -7.29 -9.28 1.97
CA VAL A 251 -8.52 -8.53 1.68
C VAL A 251 -8.73 -8.30 0.19
N ARG A 252 -7.67 -8.13 -0.62
CA ARG A 252 -7.83 -8.01 -2.08
C ARG A 252 -8.29 -9.32 -2.71
N TYR A 253 -7.78 -10.44 -2.20
CA TYR A 253 -8.28 -11.75 -2.56
C TYR A 253 -9.79 -11.89 -2.25
N LEU A 254 -10.22 -11.51 -1.06
CA LEU A 254 -11.64 -11.56 -0.69
C LEU A 254 -12.50 -10.60 -1.50
N MET A 255 -12.05 -9.37 -1.75
CA MET A 255 -12.80 -8.39 -2.54
C MET A 255 -13.04 -8.86 -3.98
N VAL A 256 -12.02 -9.43 -4.61
CA VAL A 256 -12.05 -9.86 -6.02
C VAL A 256 -12.88 -11.13 -6.21
N ASN A 257 -13.01 -11.96 -5.17
CA ASN A 257 -13.78 -13.21 -5.22
C ASN A 257 -15.12 -13.14 -4.46
N ALA A 258 -15.52 -11.95 -4.00
CA ALA A 258 -16.85 -11.71 -3.46
C ALA A 258 -17.92 -11.93 -4.54
N ALA A 259 -19.06 -12.48 -4.13
CA ALA A 259 -20.26 -12.68 -4.96
C ALA A 259 -21.25 -11.54 -4.79
#